data_AF-A0A6J4SAM1-F1
#
_entry.id   AF-A0A6J4SAM1-F1
#
_cell.length_a   1.000
_cell.length_b   1.000
_cell.length_c   1.000
_cell.angle_alpha   90.00
_cell.angle_beta   90.00
_cell.angle_gamma   90.00
#
_symmetry.space_group_name_H-M   'P 1'
#
loop_
_entity.id
_entity.type
_entity.pdbx_description
1 polymer ?
#
loop_
_entity_poly.entity_id
_entity_poly.type
_entity_poly.pdbx_seq_one_letter_code
_entity_poly.pdbx_strand_id
1 'polypeptide(L)'
;MRVPWKWKVTRAADLEEVADRADYPCVTKPILGHLGRSGDHRTRLARDPSELRGQVARALDDGVAMLVTEHVLGGRRTWRPW
;
A
#
# COMPACT_ATOMS: atom_id res chain seq x y z
N MET A 1 15.30 17.27 0.51
CA MET A 1 15.00 15.84 0.36
C MET A 1 13.52 15.71 0.04
N ARG A 2 13.14 15.05 -1.06
CA ARG A 2 11.72 14.83 -1.40
C ARG A 2 11.12 13.83 -0.41
N VAL A 3 9.95 14.15 0.12
CA VAL A 3 9.18 13.24 0.99
C VAL A 3 8.26 12.41 0.09
N PRO A 4 8.32 11.07 0.17
CA PRO A 4 7.41 10.21 -0.59
C PRO A 4 5.96 10.45 -0.16
N TRP A 5 5.05 10.50 -1.12
CA TRP A 5 3.64 10.71 -0.81
C TRP A 5 3.05 9.48 -0.11
N LYS A 6 1.99 9.70 0.67
CA LYS A 6 1.24 8.66 1.37
C LYS A 6 -0.23 9.06 1.53
N TRP A 7 -1.11 8.09 1.39
CA TRP A 7 -2.54 8.19 1.68
C TRP A 7 -2.96 7.16 2.71
N LYS A 8 -3.87 7.57 3.59
CA LYS A 8 -4.52 6.69 4.55
C LYS A 8 -5.86 6.26 3.96
N VAL A 9 -6.09 4.95 3.91
CA VAL A 9 -7.32 4.37 3.37
C VAL A 9 -8.02 3.62 4.48
N THR A 10 -9.22 4.07 4.84
CA THR A 10 -10.02 3.49 5.94
C THR A 10 -11.38 2.99 5.52
N ARG A 11 -11.82 3.34 4.31
CA ARG A 11 -13.12 2.96 3.75
C ARG A 11 -13.00 2.90 2.22
N ALA A 12 -13.95 2.20 1.59
CA ALA A 12 -13.97 1.99 0.14
C ALA A 12 -13.95 3.30 -0.68
N ALA A 13 -14.61 4.36 -0.20
CA ALA A 13 -14.58 5.66 -0.87
C ALA A 13 -13.15 6.25 -0.95
N ASP A 14 -12.34 6.09 0.10
CA ASP A 14 -10.95 6.55 0.08
C ASP A 14 -10.11 5.72 -0.91
N LEU A 15 -10.43 4.42 -1.04
CA LEU A 15 -9.74 3.52 -1.97
C LEU A 15 -9.96 3.95 -3.42
N GLU A 16 -11.19 4.26 -3.81
CA GLU A 16 -11.50 4.71 -5.17
C GLU A 16 -10.81 6.04 -5.49
N GLU A 17 -10.85 7.01 -4.58
CA GLU A 17 -10.14 8.27 -4.77
C GLU A 17 -8.63 8.06 -4.93
N VAL A 18 -8.03 7.20 -4.11
CA VAL A 18 -6.59 6.93 -4.20
C VAL A 18 -6.24 6.16 -5.47
N ALA A 19 -7.08 5.22 -5.90
CA ALA A 19 -6.85 4.43 -7.10
C ALA A 19 -6.83 5.27 -8.38
N ASP A 20 -7.57 6.37 -8.40
CA ASP A 20 -7.59 7.29 -9.54
C ASP A 20 -6.46 8.32 -9.51
N ARG A 21 -5.91 8.62 -8.32
CA ARG A 21 -4.91 9.68 -8.11
C ARG A 21 -3.48 9.18 -7.92
N ALA A 22 -3.28 7.90 -7.62
CA ALA A 22 -1.98 7.36 -7.30
C ALA A 22 -1.07 7.26 -8.53
N ASP A 23 0.21 7.60 -8.34
CA ASP A 23 1.25 7.20 -9.28
C ASP A 23 1.59 5.72 -9.05
N TYR A 24 1.74 4.96 -10.14
CA TYR A 24 2.07 3.55 -10.10
C TYR A 24 3.50 3.27 -10.61
N PRO A 25 4.19 2.24 -10.08
CA PRO A 25 3.74 1.35 -9.01
C PRO A 25 3.75 2.04 -7.63
N CYS A 26 2.89 1.57 -6.73
CA CYS A 26 2.79 2.05 -5.35
C CYS A 26 2.87 0.91 -4.35
N VAL A 27 3.08 1.22 -3.08
CA VAL A 27 3.19 0.25 -1.98
C VAL A 27 1.96 0.33 -1.08
N THR A 28 1.33 -0.81 -0.83
CA THR A 28 0.25 -0.96 0.14
C THR A 28 0.80 -1.60 1.41
N LYS A 29 0.36 -1.15 2.59
CA LYS A 29 0.68 -1.78 3.87
C LYS A 29 -0.35 -1.43 4.95
N PRO A 30 -0.55 -2.26 5.98
CA PRO A 30 -1.38 -1.89 7.12
C PRO A 30 -0.81 -0.65 7.82
N ILE A 31 -1.69 0.20 8.36
CA ILE A 31 -1.28 1.29 9.25
C ILE A 31 -0.56 0.71 10.48
N LEU A 32 -1.10 -0.38 11.02
CA LEU A 32 -0.54 -1.08 12.16
C LEU A 32 0.52 -2.07 11.69
N GLY A 33 1.79 -1.68 11.80
CA GLY A 33 2.93 -2.43 11.26
C GLY A 33 3.08 -3.87 11.79
N HIS A 34 2.52 -4.19 12.96
CA HIS A 34 2.52 -5.56 13.49
C HIS A 34 1.61 -6.51 12.68
N LEU A 35 0.54 -5.99 12.06
CA LEU A 35 -0.34 -6.79 11.19
C LEU A 35 0.34 -7.18 9.87
N GLY A 36 1.32 -6.38 9.42
CA GLY A 36 2.04 -6.63 8.16
C GLY A 36 3.18 -7.66 8.26
N ARG A 37 3.58 -8.09 9.46
CA ARG A 37 4.71 -9.02 9.66
C ARG A 37 4.32 -10.50 9.63
N SER A 38 3.08 -10.85 9.94
CA SER A 38 2.64 -12.25 10.07
C SER A 38 1.18 -12.50 9.66
N GLY A 39 0.54 -11.54 8.97
CA GLY A 39 -0.88 -11.63 8.57
C GLY A 39 -1.10 -11.64 7.06
N ASP A 40 -2.37 -11.84 6.67
CA ASP A 40 -2.82 -11.86 5.27
C ASP A 40 -2.62 -10.51 4.54
N HIS A 41 -2.53 -9.42 5.31
CA HIS A 41 -2.37 -8.03 4.84
C HIS A 41 -0.91 -7.56 4.89
N ARG A 42 0.02 -8.38 4.40
CA ARG A 42 1.44 -7.97 4.28
C ARG A 42 1.63 -6.76 3.35
N THR A 43 2.75 -6.06 3.52
CA THR A 43 3.17 -5.01 2.57
C THR A 43 3.30 -5.58 1.16
N ARG A 44 2.68 -4.93 0.16
CA ARG A 44 2.69 -5.37 -1.24
C ARG A 44 2.96 -4.19 -2.18
N LEU A 45 3.45 -4.52 -3.37
CA LEU A 45 3.50 -3.58 -4.49
C LEU A 45 2.20 -3.72 -5.28
N ALA A 46 1.56 -2.61 -5.61
CA ALA A 46 0.48 -2.54 -6.58
C ALA A 46 1.00 -1.84 -7.84
N ARG A 47 0.90 -2.52 -8.98
CA ARG A 47 1.42 -2.06 -10.27
C ARG A 47 0.42 -1.21 -11.05
N ASP A 48 -0.85 -1.32 -10.70
CA ASP A 48 -1.95 -0.64 -11.36
C ASP A 48 -3.16 -0.49 -10.41
N PRO A 49 -4.19 0.29 -10.81
CA PRO A 49 -5.38 0.49 -9.99
C PRO A 49 -6.15 -0.78 -9.63
N SER A 50 -6.14 -1.80 -10.48
CA SER A 50 -6.85 -3.06 -10.22
C SER A 50 -6.15 -3.85 -9.11
N GLU A 51 -4.82 -3.98 -9.17
CA GLU A 51 -4.03 -4.60 -8.11
C GLU A 51 -4.19 -3.86 -6.78
N LEU A 52 -4.19 -2.52 -6.81
CA LEU A 52 -4.41 -1.71 -5.61
C LEU A 52 -5.78 -2.01 -4.98
N ARG A 53 -6.84 -1.98 -5.79
CA ARG A 53 -8.21 -2.28 -5.33
C ARG A 53 -8.30 -3.66 -4.72
N GLY A 54 -7.83 -4.70 -5.40
CA GLY A 54 -7.89 -6.07 -4.89
C GLY A 54 -7.12 -6.27 -3.59
N GLN A 55 -5.95 -5.65 -3.44
CA GLN A 55 -5.14 -5.76 -2.23
C GLN A 55 -5.76 -5.01 -1.03
N VAL A 56 -6.28 -3.81 -1.25
CA VAL A 56 -6.77 -2.94 -0.18
C VAL A 56 -8.22 -3.24 0.18
N ALA A 57 -9.09 -3.55 -0.79
CA ALA A 57 -10.49 -3.87 -0.52
C ALA A 57 -10.62 -5.03 0.45
N ARG A 58 -9.87 -6.13 0.22
CA ARG A 58 -9.84 -7.27 1.14
C ARG A 58 -9.42 -6.87 2.55
N ALA A 59 -8.42 -5.99 2.69
CA ALA A 59 -7.99 -5.51 4.01
C ALA A 59 -9.08 -4.68 4.69
N LEU A 60 -9.81 -3.85 3.94
CA LEU A 60 -10.91 -3.05 4.47
C LEU A 60 -12.09 -3.92 4.91
N ASP A 61 -12.42 -4.97 4.16
CA ASP A 61 -13.46 -5.94 4.51
C ASP A 61 -13.13 -6.66 5.84
N ASP A 62 -11.84 -6.91 6.09
CA ASP A 62 -11.32 -7.47 7.33
C ASP A 62 -11.14 -6.41 8.45
N GLY A 63 -11.60 -5.17 8.24
CA GLY A 63 -11.52 -4.07 9.21
C GLY A 63 -10.12 -3.47 9.39
N VAL A 64 -9.19 -3.75 8.47
CA VAL A 64 -7.79 -3.32 8.53
C VAL A 64 -7.58 -2.07 7.70
N ALA A 65 -7.26 -0.97 8.39
CA ALA A 65 -6.89 0.28 7.74
C ALA A 65 -5.50 0.21 7.08
N MET A 66 -5.40 0.77 5.87
CA MET A 66 -4.23 0.66 5.01
C MET A 66 -3.56 2.02 4.74
N LEU A 67 -2.28 1.96 4.42
CA LEU A 67 -1.49 3.02 3.83
C LEU A 67 -1.17 2.66 2.38
N VAL A 68 -1.33 3.63 1.49
CA VAL A 68 -0.85 3.57 0.11
C VAL A 68 0.26 4.62 -0.01
N THR A 69 1.46 4.20 -0.40
CA THR A 69 2.63 5.07 -0.43
C THR A 69 3.37 4.96 -1.74
N GLU A 70 4.10 6.01 -2.10
CA GLU A 70 4.97 5.99 -3.27
C GLU A 70 5.96 4.82 -3.19
N HIS A 71 6.16 4.13 -4.32
CA HIS A 71 7.23 3.16 -4.44
C HIS A 71 8.55 3.89 -4.70
N VAL A 72 9.37 4.02 -3.65
CA VAL A 72 10.71 4.57 -3.77
C VAL A 72 11.68 3.44 -4.09
N LEU A 73 12.23 3.44 -5.30
CA LEU A 73 13.34 2.55 -5.65
C LEU A 73 14.55 2.94 -4.80
N GLY A 74 14.93 2.07 -3.87
CA GLY A 74 16.09 2.29 -3.01
C GLY A 74 17.34 2.49 -3.87
N GLY A 75 17.99 3.66 -3.75
CA GLY A 75 19.34 3.86 -4.25
C GLY A 75 20.23 2.75 -3.68
N ARG A 76 20.97 2.05 -4.56
CA ARG A 76 21.77 0.85 -4.26
C ARG A 76 22.33 0.81 -2.83
N ARG A 77 21.66 0.07 -1.95
CA ARG A 77 22.27 -0.74 -0.88
C ARG A 77 21.24 -1.77 -0.42
N THR A 78 21.35 -2.93 -1.08
CA THR A 78 20.85 -4.25 -0.66
C THR A 78 19.36 -4.32 -0.29
N TRP A 79 18.50 -4.32 -1.31
CA TRP A 79 17.30 -5.14 -1.23
C TRP A 79 17.75 -6.61 -1.38
N ARG A 80 17.60 -7.40 -0.31
CA ARG A 80 17.66 -8.87 -0.38
C ARG A 80 16.24 -9.37 -0.23
N PRO A 81 15.63 -10.01 -1.25
CA PRO A 81 14.55 -10.95 -0.95
C PRO A 81 15.22 -12.12 -0.23
N TRP A 82 14.63 -12.50 0.91
CA TRP A 82 14.89 -13.69 1.73
C TRP A 82 15.97 -14.65 1.23
#